data_AF-A0A7C9AYC5-F1
#
_entry.id   AF-A0A7C9AYC5-F1
#
_cell.length_a   1.000
_cell.length_b   1.000
_cell.length_c   1.000
_cell.angle_alpha   90.00
_cell.angle_beta   90.00
_cell.angle_gamma   90.00
#
_symmetry.space_group_name_H-M   'P 1'
#
loop_
_entity.id
_entity.type
_entity.pdbx_description
1 polymer ?
#
loop_
_entity_poly.entity_id
_entity_poly.type
_entity_poly.pdbx_seq_one_letter_code
_entity_poly.pdbx_strand_id
1 'polypeptide(L)'
;IGSSVSLNKHPVIDVSATIGTSNTVLGVEGGYDTSTGEFTKYNVGVSMIKPDFSTSVTLAERADLVKASYVQYLEKVRTTTVVEFANRFSEEGNTLTVGGSCAVDDLTLIK
;
A
#
# COMPACT_ATOMS: atom_id res chain seq x y z
N ILE A 1 8.26 7.15 -43.78
CA ILE A 1 9.03 6.87 -42.54
C ILE A 1 8.52 7.87 -41.51
N GLY A 2 7.74 7.43 -40.52
CA GLY A 2 7.07 8.33 -39.58
C GLY A 2 7.25 7.79 -38.17
N SER A 3 8.21 8.35 -37.45
CA SER A 3 8.51 7.99 -36.06
C SER A 3 7.73 8.95 -35.16
N SER A 4 6.49 8.61 -34.80
CA SER A 4 5.79 9.31 -33.72
C SER A 4 6.26 8.74 -32.39
N VAL A 5 7.29 9.34 -31.83
CA VAL A 5 7.69 9.08 -30.45
C VAL A 5 7.07 10.19 -29.60
N SER A 6 5.91 9.91 -29.03
CA SER A 6 5.36 10.78 -28.00
C SER A 6 6.14 10.48 -26.72
N LEU A 7 7.32 11.11 -26.58
CA LEU A 7 8.02 11.14 -25.31
C LEU A 7 7.16 12.00 -24.40
N ASN A 8 6.71 11.44 -23.27
CA ASN A 8 6.40 12.26 -22.11
C ASN A 8 7.60 13.20 -21.92
N LYS A 9 7.42 14.49 -22.22
CA LYS A 9 8.49 15.49 -22.36
C LYS A 9 9.18 15.80 -21.03
N HIS A 10 8.81 15.05 -19.99
CA HIS A 10 9.03 15.29 -18.59
C HIS A 10 9.13 13.92 -17.88
N PRO A 11 10.35 13.43 -17.58
CA PRO A 11 10.50 12.23 -16.78
C PRO A 11 10.09 12.55 -15.34
N VAL A 12 9.10 11.82 -14.84
CA VAL A 12 8.79 11.74 -13.40
C VAL A 12 9.72 10.69 -12.81
N ILE A 13 10.45 11.07 -11.76
CA ILE A 13 11.39 10.21 -11.05
C ILE A 13 10.70 9.76 -9.76
N ASP A 14 10.37 8.48 -9.66
CA ASP A 14 9.91 7.87 -8.41
C ASP A 14 11.08 7.14 -7.74
N VAL A 15 11.30 7.46 -6.47
CA VAL A 15 12.30 6.83 -5.60
C VAL A 15 11.59 6.21 -4.42
N SER A 16 11.78 4.92 -4.21
CA SER A 16 11.28 4.23 -3.03
C SER A 16 12.43 3.53 -2.30
N ALA A 17 12.33 3.52 -0.98
CA ALA A 17 13.27 2.85 -0.11
C ALA A 17 12.51 2.17 1.01
N THR A 18 12.83 0.91 1.26
CA THR A 18 12.19 0.11 2.30
C THR A 18 13.26 -0.52 3.17
N ILE A 19 13.11 -0.38 4.48
CA ILE A 19 13.98 -0.99 5.49
C ILE A 19 13.11 -1.80 6.45
N GLY A 20 13.48 -3.05 6.69
CA GLY A 20 12.72 -3.90 7.59
C GLY A 20 13.56 -4.97 8.27
N THR A 21 13.08 -5.42 9.41
CA THR A 21 13.52 -6.60 10.16
C THR A 21 12.49 -7.71 10.01
N SER A 22 12.70 -8.85 10.70
CA SER A 22 11.82 -10.02 10.63
C SER A 22 10.35 -9.74 10.97
N ASN A 23 10.04 -8.66 11.69
CA ASN A 23 8.69 -8.36 12.17
C ASN A 23 8.22 -6.93 11.91
N THR A 24 9.06 -6.05 11.40
CA THR A 24 8.70 -4.64 11.18
C THR A 24 9.33 -4.15 9.89
N VAL A 25 8.56 -3.48 9.07
CA VAL A 25 9.01 -2.88 7.81
C VAL A 25 8.62 -1.41 7.79
N LEU A 26 9.51 -0.56 7.34
CA LEU A 26 9.32 0.86 7.13
C LEU A 26 9.62 1.15 5.67
N GLY A 27 8.70 1.79 4.97
CA GLY A 27 8.82 2.17 3.56
C GLY A 27 8.65 3.66 3.40
N VAL A 28 9.43 4.25 2.51
CA VAL A 28 9.24 5.61 2.04
C VAL A 28 9.27 5.62 0.53
N GLU A 29 8.51 6.51 -0.06
CA GLU A 29 8.42 6.70 -1.49
C GLU A 29 8.24 8.19 -1.77
N GLY A 30 9.05 8.71 -2.68
CA GLY A 30 9.03 10.10 -3.10
C GLY A 30 9.03 10.18 -4.63
N GLY A 31 8.21 11.07 -5.18
CA GLY A 31 8.13 11.33 -6.61
C GLY A 31 8.56 12.76 -6.90
N TYR A 32 9.38 12.95 -7.93
CA TYR A 32 9.89 14.24 -8.37
C TYR A 32 9.60 14.45 -9.86
N ASP A 33 8.94 15.55 -10.19
CA ASP A 33 8.65 15.91 -11.57
C ASP A 33 9.68 16.91 -12.08
N THR A 34 10.43 16.50 -13.10
CA THR A 34 11.50 17.30 -13.70
C THR A 34 10.97 18.50 -14.52
N SER A 35 9.65 18.58 -14.77
CA SER A 35 8.99 19.66 -15.51
C SER A 35 8.65 20.87 -14.66
N THR A 36 8.08 20.61 -13.48
CA THR A 36 7.67 21.64 -12.50
C THR A 36 8.79 21.90 -11.50
N GLY A 37 9.74 20.97 -11.37
CA GLY A 37 10.78 21.01 -10.35
C GLY A 37 10.24 20.71 -8.94
N GLU A 38 9.05 20.11 -8.84
CA GLU A 38 8.35 19.88 -7.58
C GLU A 38 8.25 18.39 -7.22
N PHE A 39 8.17 18.11 -5.91
CA PHE A 39 7.85 16.79 -5.40
C PHE A 39 6.37 16.48 -5.57
N THR A 40 6.04 15.58 -6.49
CA THR A 40 4.65 15.18 -6.78
C THR A 40 4.10 14.20 -5.76
N LYS A 41 4.96 13.36 -5.16
CA LYS A 41 4.55 12.24 -4.32
C LYS A 41 5.39 12.15 -3.05
N TYR A 42 4.74 11.88 -1.92
CA TYR A 42 5.38 11.58 -0.65
C TYR A 42 4.53 10.57 0.09
N ASN A 43 5.01 9.34 0.13
CA ASN A 43 4.36 8.20 0.72
C ASN A 43 5.28 7.61 1.79
N VAL A 44 4.73 7.30 2.96
CA VAL A 44 5.45 6.70 4.08
C VAL A 44 4.59 5.61 4.67
N GLY A 45 5.15 4.43 4.82
CA GLY A 45 4.48 3.26 5.36
C GLY A 45 5.27 2.62 6.48
N VAL A 46 4.54 2.08 7.46
CA VAL A 46 5.06 1.14 8.44
C VAL A 46 4.17 -0.10 8.43
N SER A 47 4.78 -1.26 8.49
CA SER A 47 4.07 -2.51 8.74
C SER A 47 4.74 -3.30 9.86
N MET A 48 3.92 -3.98 10.64
CA MET A 48 4.34 -4.95 11.64
C MET A 48 3.75 -6.29 11.27
N ILE A 49 4.63 -7.26 11.05
CA ILE A 49 4.28 -8.61 10.64
C ILE A 49 4.60 -9.54 11.80
N LYS A 50 3.57 -10.16 12.35
CA LYS A 50 3.69 -11.24 13.34
C LYS A 50 3.11 -12.53 12.75
N PRO A 51 3.43 -13.71 13.33
CA PRO A 51 2.89 -14.98 12.88
C PRO A 51 1.35 -15.02 12.94
N ASP A 52 0.78 -14.40 13.97
CA ASP A 52 -0.67 -14.45 14.22
C ASP A 52 -1.45 -13.31 13.55
N PHE A 53 -0.79 -12.19 13.23
CA PHE A 53 -1.43 -11.03 12.61
C PHE A 53 -0.40 -10.11 11.96
N SER A 54 -0.82 -9.36 10.94
CA SER A 54 -0.03 -8.33 10.29
C SER A 54 -0.79 -7.02 10.28
N THR A 55 -0.15 -5.93 10.67
CA THR A 55 -0.72 -4.59 10.63
C THR A 55 0.13 -3.71 9.73
N SER A 56 -0.48 -2.79 9.01
CA SER A 56 0.24 -1.80 8.22
C SER A 56 -0.49 -0.49 8.23
N VAL A 57 0.26 0.60 8.27
CA VAL A 57 -0.26 1.95 8.14
C VAL A 57 0.59 2.67 7.10
N THR A 58 -0.04 3.26 6.11
CA THR A 58 0.59 4.02 5.04
C THR A 58 -0.09 5.37 4.91
N LEU A 59 0.72 6.42 4.94
CA LEU A 59 0.34 7.78 4.57
C LEU A 59 0.82 8.00 3.14
N ALA A 60 -0.08 8.44 2.27
CA ALA A 60 0.19 8.62 0.85
C ALA A 60 -0.38 9.96 0.36
N GLU A 61 -0.02 10.31 -0.88
CA GLU A 61 -0.54 11.49 -1.58
C GLU A 61 -0.34 12.79 -0.78
N ARG A 62 0.90 13.05 -0.34
CA ARG A 62 1.24 14.24 0.48
C ARG A 62 0.46 14.29 1.79
N ALA A 63 0.27 13.13 2.41
CA ALA A 63 -0.52 12.91 3.63
C ALA A 63 -2.02 13.17 3.46
N ASP A 64 -2.52 13.21 2.22
CA ASP A 64 -3.95 13.27 1.94
C ASP A 64 -4.64 11.92 2.16
N LEU A 65 -3.96 10.81 1.85
CA LEU A 65 -4.54 9.47 1.98
C LEU A 65 -3.88 8.74 3.14
N VAL A 66 -4.66 8.35 4.16
CA VAL A 66 -4.22 7.42 5.19
C VAL A 66 -4.86 6.05 4.96
N LYS A 67 -4.03 5.02 4.88
CA LYS A 67 -4.45 3.63 4.77
C LYS A 67 -3.95 2.86 5.98
N ALA A 68 -4.83 2.19 6.69
CA ALA A 68 -4.51 1.25 7.75
C ALA A 68 -5.09 -0.12 7.38
N SER A 69 -4.25 -1.14 7.35
CA SER A 69 -4.68 -2.51 7.08
C SER A 69 -4.33 -3.38 8.28
N TYR A 70 -5.26 -4.24 8.67
CA TYR A 70 -5.13 -5.19 9.74
C TYR A 70 -5.52 -6.57 9.23
N VAL A 71 -4.57 -7.48 9.25
CA VAL A 71 -4.73 -8.87 8.81
C VAL A 71 -4.58 -9.75 10.03
N GLN A 72 -5.58 -10.56 10.31
CA GLN A 72 -5.53 -11.57 11.36
C GLN A 72 -5.43 -12.95 10.72
N TYR A 73 -4.41 -13.72 11.12
CA TYR A 73 -4.19 -15.07 10.67
C TYR A 73 -4.66 -16.05 11.75
N LEU A 74 -5.70 -16.82 11.45
CA LEU A 74 -6.21 -17.88 12.33
C LEU A 74 -5.70 -19.21 11.80
N GLU A 75 -4.51 -19.61 12.24
CA GLU A 75 -3.84 -20.87 11.85
C GLU A 75 -4.74 -22.08 12.10
N LYS A 76 -5.52 -22.06 13.19
CA LYS A 76 -6.42 -23.14 13.63
C LYS A 76 -7.55 -23.46 12.64
N VAL A 77 -7.92 -22.52 11.76
CA VAL A 77 -9.02 -22.66 10.78
C VAL A 77 -8.53 -22.29 9.36
N ARG A 78 -7.21 -22.12 9.16
CA ARG A 78 -6.59 -21.56 7.93
C ARG A 78 -7.39 -20.39 7.33
N THR A 79 -7.92 -19.55 8.20
CA THR A 79 -8.79 -18.43 7.84
C THR A 79 -8.00 -17.14 8.05
N THR A 80 -7.99 -16.28 7.05
CA THR A 80 -7.36 -14.97 7.10
C THR A 80 -8.45 -13.92 7.01
N THR A 81 -8.56 -13.08 8.04
CA THR A 81 -9.47 -11.93 8.02
C THR A 81 -8.66 -10.68 7.74
N VAL A 82 -9.13 -9.84 6.83
CA VAL A 82 -8.48 -8.59 6.44
C VAL A 82 -9.46 -7.44 6.65
N VAL A 83 -9.01 -6.43 7.39
CA VAL A 83 -9.73 -5.18 7.56
C VAL A 83 -8.84 -4.08 7.01
N GLU A 84 -9.29 -3.38 5.98
CA GLU A 84 -8.62 -2.21 5.43
C GLU A 84 -9.47 -0.97 5.68
N PHE A 85 -8.86 0.04 6.27
CA PHE A 85 -9.41 1.35 6.47
C PHE A 85 -8.61 2.34 5.61
N ALA A 86 -9.26 3.02 4.68
CA ALA A 86 -8.67 4.08 3.90
C ALA A 86 -9.49 5.35 4.09
N ASN A 87 -8.84 6.43 4.50
CA ASN A 87 -9.46 7.73 4.67
C ASN A 87 -8.65 8.75 3.89
N ARG A 88 -9.34 9.54 3.08
CA ARG A 88 -8.76 10.62 2.30
C ARG A 88 -9.19 11.94 2.92
N PHE A 89 -8.26 12.76 3.40
CA PHE A 89 -8.57 14.00 4.10
C PHE A 89 -9.19 15.07 3.19
N SER A 90 -8.84 15.08 1.90
CA SER A 90 -9.40 16.01 0.91
C SER A 90 -10.80 15.64 0.43
N GLU A 91 -11.29 14.44 0.73
CA GLU A 91 -12.59 13.96 0.29
C GLU A 91 -13.46 13.65 1.52
N GLU A 92 -14.72 14.09 1.55
CA GLU A 92 -15.63 13.73 2.64
C GLU A 92 -16.10 12.28 2.47
N GLY A 93 -15.23 11.31 2.79
CA GLY A 93 -15.52 9.89 2.62
C GLY A 93 -14.47 8.97 3.23
N ASN A 94 -14.88 8.13 4.17
CA ASN A 94 -14.05 7.04 4.72
C ASN A 94 -14.42 5.73 4.02
N THR A 95 -13.43 5.07 3.42
CA THR A 95 -13.60 3.76 2.82
C THR A 95 -13.14 2.70 3.82
N LEU A 96 -14.09 2.02 4.46
CA LEU A 96 -13.82 0.82 5.24
C LEU A 96 -14.13 -0.40 4.38
N THR A 97 -13.11 -1.23 4.14
CA THR A 97 -13.21 -2.49 3.41
C THR A 97 -12.93 -3.64 4.35
N VAL A 98 -13.87 -4.58 4.46
CA VAL A 98 -13.69 -5.80 5.24
C VAL A 98 -13.72 -6.97 4.27
N GLY A 99 -12.68 -7.80 4.30
CA GLY A 99 -12.54 -9.00 3.48
C GLY A 99 -12.07 -10.17 4.33
N GLY A 100 -12.29 -11.38 3.85
CA GLY A 100 -11.80 -12.57 4.52
C GLY A 100 -11.61 -13.67 3.50
N SER A 101 -10.56 -14.46 3.69
CA SER A 101 -10.33 -15.65 2.89
C SER A 101 -10.21 -16.85 3.79
N CYS A 102 -10.86 -17.95 3.42
CA CYS A 102 -10.78 -19.22 4.13
C CYS A 102 -10.20 -20.27 3.20
N ALA A 103 -9.12 -20.94 3.62
CA ALA A 103 -8.63 -22.11 2.92
C ALA A 103 -9.41 -23.34 3.43
N VAL A 104 -10.26 -23.88 2.55
CA VAL A 104 -11.08 -25.06 2.85
C VAL A 104 -10.25 -26.35 2.72
N ASP A 105 -9.23 -26.34 1.86
CA ASP A 105 -8.30 -27.46 1.64
C ASP A 105 -6.91 -26.91 1.21
N ASP A 106 -5.86 -27.73 1.19
CA ASP A 106 -4.48 -27.33 0.83
C ASP A 106 -4.41 -26.73 -0.59
N LEU A 107 -5.38 -27.05 -1.44
CA LEU A 107 -5.50 -26.56 -2.81
C LEU A 107 -6.64 -25.56 -3.07
N THR A 108 -7.53 -25.30 -2.10
CA THR A 108 -8.76 -24.51 -2.34
C THR A 108 -8.87 -23.33 -1.39
N LEU A 109 -8.61 -22.13 -1.93
CA LEU A 109 -8.76 -20.85 -1.25
C LEU A 109 -10.04 -20.15 -1.71
N ILE A 110 -10.91 -19.78 -0.78
CA ILE A 110 -12.09 -18.95 -1.06
C ILE A 110 -11.78 -17.50 -0.64
N LYS A 111 -12.11 -16.53 -1.48
CA LYS A 111 -11.88 -15.08 -1.30
C LYS A 111 -13.15 -14.28 -1.58
#